data_AF-A0A6C0BN01-F1
#
_entry.id   AF-A0A6C0BN01-F1
#
_cell.length_a   1.000
_cell.length_b   1.000
_cell.length_c   1.000
_cell.angle_alpha   90.00
_cell.angle_beta   90.00
_cell.angle_gamma   90.00
#
_symmetry.space_group_name_H-M   'P 1'
#
loop_
_entity.id
_entity.type
_entity.pdbx_description
1 polymer ?
#
loop_
_entity_poly.entity_id
_entity_poly.type
_entity_poly.pdbx_seq_one_letter_code
_entity_poly.pdbx_strand_id
1 'polypeptide(L)'
;MKLAIVGSRDFQNEVQFNDWMREALAEWSAETTPPILVVSGGARGADSLGEKWANARGIETLIFKPDWKTHGKRAGILRNYDIISAATHVIAFPSRHGRGTQHSIRVAREQQKPVLVYWID
;
A
#
# COMPACT_ATOMS: atom_id res chain seq x y z
N MET A 1 -13.27 -5.60 2.34
CA MET A 1 -12.33 -4.93 1.40
C MET A 1 -10.96 -5.62 1.42
N LYS A 2 -10.27 -5.73 0.27
CA LYS A 2 -8.81 -6.06 0.19
C LYS A 2 -8.03 -4.78 -0.06
N LEU A 3 -7.13 -4.41 0.85
CA LEU A 3 -6.49 -3.09 0.88
C LEU A 3 -4.99 -3.20 0.58
N ALA A 4 -4.54 -2.59 -0.52
CA ALA A 4 -3.11 -2.39 -0.73
C ALA A 4 -2.62 -1.18 0.07
N ILE A 5 -1.52 -1.37 0.80
CA ILE A 5 -0.80 -0.30 1.49
C ILE A 5 0.60 -0.26 0.90
N VAL A 6 0.91 0.83 0.20
CA VAL A 6 2.18 0.99 -0.52
C VAL A 6 2.78 2.36 -0.29
N GLY A 7 4.10 2.48 -0.22
CA GLY A 7 4.68 3.80 -0.05
C GLY A 7 6.20 3.88 0.01
N SER A 8 6.66 5.06 0.38
CA SER A 8 8.09 5.33 0.55
C SER A 8 8.69 4.49 1.67
N ARG A 9 9.97 4.15 1.49
CA ARG A 9 10.80 3.47 2.50
C ARG A 9 11.22 4.39 3.64
N ASP A 10 11.03 5.70 3.45
CA ASP A 10 11.42 6.73 4.40
C ASP A 10 10.26 7.15 5.30
N PHE A 11 9.04 6.67 5.04
CA PHE A 11 7.90 6.97 5.89
C PHE A 11 7.92 6.14 7.18
N GLN A 12 8.24 6.77 8.31
CA GLN A 12 8.39 6.09 9.61
C GLN A 12 7.45 6.62 10.70
N ASN A 13 6.66 7.67 10.42
CA ASN A 13 5.78 8.27 11.41
C ASN A 13 4.50 7.44 11.57
N GLU A 14 4.50 6.57 12.58
CA GLU A 14 3.38 5.67 12.88
C GLU A 14 2.11 6.40 13.35
N VAL A 15 2.24 7.52 14.05
CA VAL A 15 1.07 8.31 14.50
C VAL A 15 0.35 8.88 13.29
N GLN A 16 1.08 9.57 12.41
CA GLN A 16 0.53 10.13 11.18
C GLN A 16 -0.05 9.05 10.26
N PHE A 17 0.63 7.90 10.16
CA PHE A 17 0.11 6.76 9.42
C PHE A 17 -1.25 6.30 9.95
N ASN A 18 -1.40 6.13 11.27
CA ASN A 18 -2.67 5.71 11.87
C ASN A 18 -3.80 6.74 11.66
N ASP A 19 -3.47 8.04 11.70
CA ASP A 19 -4.43 9.11 11.44
C ASP A 19 -4.97 9.06 10.01
N TRP A 20 -4.08 8.96 9.02
CA TRP A 20 -4.48 8.84 7.62
C TRP A 20 -5.20 7.54 7.30
N MET A 21 -4.82 6.43 7.94
CA MET A 21 -5.57 5.18 7.79
C MET A 21 -7.00 5.31 8.31
N ARG A 22 -7.23 6.01 9.44
CA ARG A 22 -8.57 6.27 9.96
C ARG A 22 -9.38 7.14 9.00
N GLU A 23 -8.78 8.22 8.48
CA GLU A 23 -9.43 9.11 7.51
C GLU A 23 -9.81 8.37 6.22
N ALA A 24 -8.87 7.62 5.64
CA ALA A 24 -9.08 6.87 4.40
C ALA A 24 -10.20 5.82 4.54
N LEU A 25 -10.21 5.09 5.66
CA LEU A 25 -11.24 4.09 5.91
C LEU A 25 -12.61 4.73 6.14
N ALA A 26 -12.67 5.91 6.77
CA ALA A 26 -13.92 6.65 6.93
C ALA A 26 -14.48 7.16 5.60
N GLU A 27 -13.62 7.50 4.64
CA GLU A 27 -14.05 7.95 3.31
C GLU A 27 -14.73 6.84 2.49
N TRP A 28 -14.19 5.61 2.54
CA TRP A 28 -14.73 4.49 1.76
C TRP A 28 -15.82 3.70 2.47
N SER A 29 -15.89 3.82 3.79
CA SER A 29 -16.71 2.94 4.62
C SER A 29 -17.67 3.78 5.45
N ALA A 30 -18.90 3.94 4.95
CA ALA A 30 -20.04 4.35 5.79
C ALA A 30 -20.40 3.23 6.81
N GLU A 31 -20.05 1.98 6.51
CA GLU A 31 -20.21 0.82 7.39
C GLU A 31 -18.88 0.44 8.03
N THR A 32 -18.91 0.02 9.29
CA THR A 32 -17.74 -0.23 10.16
C THR A 32 -16.89 -1.46 9.80
N THR A 33 -16.97 -1.98 8.57
CA THR A 33 -16.32 -3.25 8.20
C THR A 33 -14.84 -3.05 7.86
N PRO A 34 -13.91 -3.60 8.67
CA PRO A 34 -12.48 -3.46 8.41
C PRO A 34 -12.04 -4.21 7.13
N PRO A 35 -10.85 -3.92 6.58
CA PRO A 35 -10.25 -4.76 5.56
C PRO A 35 -10.11 -6.21 6.04
N ILE A 36 -10.36 -7.17 5.15
CA ILE A 36 -10.16 -8.60 5.43
C ILE A 36 -8.74 -9.07 5.06
N LEU A 37 -8.03 -8.27 4.25
CA LEU A 37 -6.68 -8.57 3.77
C LEU A 37 -5.95 -7.25 3.52
N VAL A 38 -4.71 -7.16 3.99
CA VAL A 38 -3.76 -6.11 3.62
C VAL A 38 -2.73 -6.67 2.65
N VAL A 39 -2.56 -6.01 1.51
CA VAL A 39 -1.59 -6.38 0.47
C VAL A 39 -0.40 -5.43 0.52
N SER A 40 0.81 -5.97 0.64
CA SER A 40 2.05 -5.22 0.86
C SER A 40 3.17 -5.72 -0.04
N GLY A 41 4.24 -4.94 -0.16
CA GLY A 41 5.50 -5.34 -0.79
C GLY A 41 6.58 -5.82 0.15
N GLY A 42 6.37 -5.77 1.46
CA GLY A 42 7.39 -6.17 2.44
C GLY A 42 8.60 -5.25 2.48
N ALA A 43 8.48 -4.02 2.00
CA ALA A 43 9.54 -3.04 2.11
C ALA A 43 9.56 -2.39 3.51
N ARG A 44 10.66 -1.70 3.82
CA ARG A 44 10.69 -0.78 4.98
C ARG A 44 9.70 0.37 4.75
N GLY A 45 9.38 1.09 5.83
CA GLY A 45 8.57 2.31 5.76
C GLY A 45 7.08 2.01 5.69
N ALA A 46 6.38 2.57 4.72
CA ALA A 46 4.91 2.44 4.60
C ALA A 46 4.42 0.98 4.58
N ASP A 47 5.09 0.10 3.84
CA ASP A 47 4.78 -1.33 3.77
C ASP A 47 4.88 -1.99 5.17
N SER A 48 5.95 -1.69 5.92
CA SER A 48 6.14 -2.20 7.30
C SER A 48 5.09 -1.65 8.28
N LEU A 49 4.73 -0.36 8.16
CA LEU A 49 3.68 0.26 8.96
C LEU A 49 2.32 -0.39 8.66
N GLY A 50 2.03 -0.65 7.38
CA GLY A 50 0.82 -1.35 6.95
C GLY A 50 0.73 -2.77 7.50
N GLU A 51 1.81 -3.54 7.43
CA GLU A 51 1.89 -4.89 8.00
C GLU A 51 1.70 -4.87 9.51
N LYS A 52 2.37 -3.96 10.23
CA LYS A 52 2.19 -3.78 11.68
C LYS A 52 0.74 -3.43 12.02
N TRP A 53 0.13 -2.51 11.27
CA TRP A 53 -1.24 -2.07 11.45
C TRP A 53 -2.25 -3.21 11.26
N ALA A 54 -2.02 -4.06 10.25
CA ALA A 54 -2.83 -5.24 9.96
C ALA A 54 -2.70 -6.29 11.07
N ASN A 55 -1.47 -6.62 11.45
CA ASN A 55 -1.17 -7.60 12.49
C ASN A 55 -1.80 -7.21 13.84
N ALA A 56 -1.71 -5.93 14.23
CA ALA A 56 -2.32 -5.43 15.47
C ALA A 56 -3.85 -5.55 15.50
N ARG A 57 -4.49 -5.79 14.36
CA ARG A 57 -5.95 -5.93 14.20
C ARG A 57 -6.37 -7.35 13.81
N GLY A 58 -5.43 -8.30 13.77
CA GLY A 58 -5.69 -9.66 13.31
C GLY A 58 -6.09 -9.76 11.84
N ILE A 59 -5.73 -8.77 11.02
CA ILE A 59 -6.01 -8.76 9.58
C ILE A 59 -4.89 -9.53 8.88
N GLU A 60 -5.27 -10.45 7.98
CA GLU A 60 -4.32 -11.21 7.18
C GLU A 60 -3.47 -10.30 6.28
N THR A 61 -2.22 -10.69 6.03
CA THR A 61 -1.32 -9.97 5.11
C THR A 61 -0.87 -10.86 3.94
N LEU A 62 -0.92 -10.29 2.73
CA LEU A 62 -0.35 -10.90 1.53
C LEU A 62 0.83 -10.05 1.05
N ILE A 63 2.04 -10.61 1.11
CA ILE A 63 3.29 -9.89 0.85
C ILE A 63 3.89 -10.33 -0.49
N PHE A 64 3.98 -9.41 -1.44
CA PHE A 64 4.63 -9.63 -2.73
C PHE A 64 6.07 -9.15 -2.70
N LYS A 65 7.04 -10.07 -2.71
CA LYS A 65 8.47 -9.72 -2.78
C LYS A 65 8.94 -9.67 -4.25
N PRO A 66 9.73 -8.65 -4.65
CA PRO A 66 10.25 -8.57 -6.01
C PRO A 66 11.27 -9.67 -6.33
N ASP A 67 11.08 -10.39 -7.43
CA ASP A 67 12.04 -11.37 -7.93
C ASP A 67 13.17 -10.70 -8.76
N TRP A 68 14.14 -10.13 -8.05
CA TRP A 68 15.29 -9.48 -8.65
C TRP A 68 16.18 -10.45 -9.46
N LYS A 69 16.22 -11.74 -9.09
CA LYS A 69 17.08 -12.74 -9.73
C LYS A 69 16.61 -13.00 -11.16
N THR A 70 15.30 -13.13 -11.35
CA THR A 70 14.72 -13.45 -12.66
C THR A 70 14.49 -12.19 -13.50
N HIS A 71 14.03 -11.09 -12.91
CA HIS A 71 13.54 -9.93 -13.67
C HIS A 71 14.41 -8.67 -13.56
N GLY A 72 15.49 -8.70 -12.76
CA GLY A 72 16.37 -7.55 -12.55
C GLY A 72 15.57 -6.29 -12.17
N LYS A 73 15.91 -5.14 -12.78
CA LYS A 73 15.25 -3.85 -12.47
C LYS A 73 13.72 -3.87 -12.65
N ARG A 74 13.18 -4.74 -13.53
CA ARG A 74 11.73 -4.84 -13.78
C ARG A 74 10.98 -5.55 -12.64
N ALA A 75 11.68 -6.29 -11.77
CA ALA A 75 11.07 -7.02 -10.67
C ALA A 75 10.21 -6.12 -9.77
N GLY A 76 10.68 -4.91 -9.48
CA GLY A 76 9.92 -3.95 -8.67
C GLY A 76 8.63 -3.49 -9.36
N ILE A 77 8.67 -3.28 -10.68
CA ILE A 77 7.50 -2.87 -11.48
C ILE A 77 6.46 -3.99 -11.54
N LEU A 78 6.90 -5.22 -11.82
CA LEU A 78 6.02 -6.40 -11.86
C LEU A 78 5.37 -6.64 -10.50
N ARG A 79 6.19 -6.64 -9.44
CA ARG A 79 5.70 -6.73 -8.06
C ARG A 79 4.67 -5.65 -7.72
N ASN A 80 4.91 -4.40 -8.12
CA ASN A 80 3.93 -3.33 -7.89
C ASN A 80 2.61 -3.61 -8.61
N TYR A 81 2.67 -4.15 -9.83
CA TYR A 81 1.49 -4.56 -10.57
C TYR A 81 0.73 -5.68 -9.86
N ASP A 82 1.44 -6.69 -9.32
CA ASP A 82 0.85 -7.82 -8.61
C ASP A 82 0.13 -7.37 -7.33
N ILE A 83 0.75 -6.49 -6.52
CA ILE A 83 0.13 -5.90 -5.32
C ILE A 83 -1.19 -5.25 -5.67
N ILE A 84 -1.16 -4.36 -6.68
CA ILE A 84 -2.35 -3.59 -7.04
C ILE A 84 -3.40 -4.52 -7.59
N SER A 85 -3.03 -5.48 -8.44
CA SER A 85 -3.93 -6.49 -9.03
C SER A 85 -4.67 -7.32 -7.97
N ALA A 86 -3.99 -7.69 -6.88
CA ALA A 86 -4.57 -8.47 -5.78
C ALA A 86 -5.49 -7.67 -4.84
N ALA A 87 -5.43 -6.33 -4.87
CA ALA A 87 -6.21 -5.45 -4.01
C ALA A 87 -7.47 -4.90 -4.70
N THR A 88 -8.45 -4.51 -3.89
CA THR A 88 -9.66 -3.80 -4.33
C THR A 88 -9.55 -2.30 -4.14
N HIS A 89 -8.79 -1.86 -3.13
CA HIS A 89 -8.59 -0.46 -2.76
C HIS A 89 -7.10 -0.23 -2.48
N VAL A 90 -6.63 1.01 -2.66
CA VAL A 90 -5.21 1.34 -2.55
C VAL A 90 -5.00 2.61 -1.73
N ILE A 91 -4.24 2.52 -0.65
CA ILE A 91 -3.70 3.70 0.04
C ILE A 91 -2.22 3.80 -0.28
N ALA A 92 -1.82 4.93 -0.85
CA ALA A 92 -0.46 5.19 -1.30
C ALA A 92 0.18 6.34 -0.51
N PHE A 93 1.40 6.12 -0.03
CA PHE A 93 2.23 7.09 0.68
C PHE A 93 3.48 7.47 -0.14
N PRO A 94 3.35 8.26 -1.22
CA PRO A 94 4.49 8.68 -2.02
C PRO A 94 5.32 9.75 -1.31
N SER A 95 6.61 9.82 -1.68
CA SER A 95 7.46 11.00 -1.50
C SER A 95 7.69 11.64 -2.86
N ARG A 96 7.82 12.97 -2.93
CA ARG A 96 8.15 13.70 -4.17
C ARG A 96 9.51 13.33 -4.73
N HIS A 97 10.41 12.81 -3.89
CA HIS A 97 11.74 12.37 -4.30
C HIS A 97 11.78 10.91 -4.80
N GLY A 98 10.71 10.13 -4.56
CA GLY A 98 10.63 8.71 -4.87
C GLY A 98 9.75 8.40 -6.09
N ARG A 99 10.24 7.54 -6.99
CA ARG A 99 9.48 7.09 -8.19
C ARG A 99 8.69 5.78 -7.99
N GLY A 100 9.02 4.99 -6.98
CA GLY A 100 8.46 3.65 -6.78
C GLY A 100 6.95 3.65 -6.57
N THR A 101 6.46 4.44 -5.62
CA THR A 101 5.02 4.52 -5.29
C THR A 101 4.19 5.15 -6.41
N GLN A 102 4.76 6.07 -7.19
CA GLN A 102 4.08 6.70 -8.32
C GLN A 102 3.64 5.67 -9.37
N HIS A 103 4.45 4.62 -9.57
CA HIS A 103 4.08 3.50 -10.42
C HIS A 103 2.81 2.80 -9.91
N SER A 104 2.73 2.49 -8.62
CA SER A 104 1.56 1.83 -8.02
C SER A 104 0.30 2.68 -8.14
N ILE A 105 0.41 4.00 -7.94
CA ILE A 105 -0.72 4.94 -8.13
C ILE A 105 -1.22 4.92 -9.57
N ARG A 106 -0.29 4.93 -10.55
CA ARG A 106 -0.66 4.85 -11.96
C ARG A 106 -1.39 3.54 -12.28
N VAL A 107 -0.84 2.40 -11.86
CA VAL A 107 -1.48 1.08 -12.08
C VAL A 107 -2.86 1.02 -11.42
N ALA A 108 -3.02 1.58 -10.21
CA ALA A 108 -4.33 1.61 -9.56
C ALA A 108 -5.37 2.35 -10.39
N ARG A 109 -5.00 3.51 -10.95
CA ARG A 109 -5.88 4.31 -11.83
C ARG A 109 -6.17 3.60 -13.15
N GLU A 110 -5.17 2.99 -13.77
CA GLU A 110 -5.32 2.20 -15.00
C GLU A 110 -6.29 1.02 -14.79
N GLN A 111 -6.22 0.37 -13.62
CA GLN A 111 -7.13 -0.71 -13.23
C GLN A 111 -8.45 -0.21 -12.61
N GLN A 112 -8.72 1.09 -12.62
CA GLN A 112 -9.92 1.72 -12.07
C GLN A 112 -10.20 1.37 -10.60
N LYS A 113 -9.13 1.19 -9.81
CA LYS A 113 -9.22 0.92 -8.37
C LYS A 113 -9.27 2.23 -7.59
N PRO A 114 -10.16 2.37 -6.60
CA PRO A 114 -10.13 3.48 -5.66
C PRO A 114 -8.73 3.63 -5.05
N VAL A 115 -8.18 4.83 -5.15
CA VAL A 115 -6.84 5.14 -4.66
C VAL A 115 -6.83 6.47 -3.91
N LEU A 116 -6.40 6.42 -2.65
CA LEU A 116 -6.12 7.60 -1.84
C LEU A 116 -4.61 7.79 -1.71
N VAL A 117 -4.18 9.05 -1.77
CA VAL A 117 -2.77 9.43 -1.85
C VAL A 117 -2.45 10.44 -0.76
N TYR A 118 -1.53 10.08 0.14
CA TYR A 118 -1.05 10.92 1.23
C TYR A 118 0.44 11.18 1.06
N TRP A 119 0.81 12.40 0.72
CA TRP A 119 2.22 12.79 0.55
C TRP A 119 2.91 12.91 1.90
N ILE A 120 4.10 12.34 2.02
CA ILE A 120 4.83 12.23 3.31
C ILE A 120 5.85 13.36 3.53
N ASP A 121 5.89 14.31 2.62
CA ASP A 121 6.89 15.38 2.50
C ASP A 121 6.27 16.75 2.20
#